data_AF-A0A928YZF3-F1
#
_entry.id   AF-A0A928YZF3-F1
#
_cell.length_a   1.000
_cell.length_b   1.000
_cell.length_c   1.000
_cell.angle_alpha   90.00
_cell.angle_beta   90.00
_cell.angle_gamma   90.00
#
_symmetry.space_group_name_H-M   'P 1'
#
loop_
_entity.id
_entity.type
_entity.pdbx_description
1 polymer ?
#
loop_
_entity_poly.entity_id
_entity_poly.type
_entity_poly.pdbx_seq_one_letter_code
_entity_poly.pdbx_strand_id
1 'polypeptide(L)' 'MFNLGWVEIGVVCLVALLVFGPKKIPELGGAFGKTLRNFKEGMNEVDKPDQNEDDRQV' A
#
# COMPACT_ATOMS: atom_id res chain seq x y z
N MET A 1 20.65 -25.64 5.15
CA MET A 1 19.44 -25.29 4.39
C MET A 1 18.58 -24.45 5.31
N PHE A 2 18.48 -23.13 5.06
CA PHE A 2 17.71 -22.21 5.90
C PHE A 2 16.22 -22.49 5.71
N ASN A 3 15.60 -23.08 6.71
CA ASN A 3 14.16 -23.29 6.75
C ASN A 3 13.51 -21.96 7.13
N LEU A 4 13.45 -21.03 6.16
CA LEU A 4 12.78 -19.73 6.24
C LEU A 4 11.31 -19.92 6.62
N GLY A 5 11.10 -20.11 7.91
CA GLY A 5 9.81 -20.31 8.53
C GLY A 5 9.35 -19.03 9.22
N TRP A 6 8.09 -19.04 9.65
CA TRP A 6 7.48 -17.95 10.40
C TRP A 6 8.32 -17.47 11.60
N VAL A 7 9.09 -18.38 12.22
CA VAL A 7 9.99 -18.06 13.34
C VAL A 7 11.14 -17.14 12.91
N GLU A 8 11.81 -17.43 11.79
CA GLU A 8 12.92 -16.62 11.28
C GLU A 8 12.46 -15.23 10.85
N ILE A 9 11.33 -15.15 10.16
CA ILE A 9 10.70 -13.87 9.81
C ILE A 9 10.35 -13.09 11.09
N GLY A 10 9.81 -13.78 12.11
CA GLY A 10 9.50 -13.18 13.41
C GLY A 10 10.74 -12.59 14.11
N VAL A 11 11.86 -13.29 14.10
CA VAL A 11 13.13 -12.82 14.69
C VAL A 11 13.66 -11.59 13.94
N VAL A 12 13.66 -11.62 12.61
CA VAL A 12 14.08 -10.47 11.79
C VAL A 12 13.18 -9.26 12.05
N CYS A 13 11.86 -9.47 12.09
CA CYS A 13 10.90 -8.43 12.45
C CYS A 13 11.17 -7.87 13.84
N LEU A 14 11.48 -8.71 14.83
CA LEU A 14 11.80 -8.26 16.20
C LEU A 14 13.04 -7.37 16.21
N VAL A 15 14.11 -7.74 15.51
CA VAL A 15 15.33 -6.92 15.39
C VAL A 15 15.02 -5.60 14.67
N ALA A 16 14.26 -5.66 13.57
CA ALA A 16 13.84 -4.46 12.84
C ALA A 16 12.99 -3.53 13.73
N LEU A 17 12.11 -4.08 14.57
CA LEU A 17 11.30 -3.32 15.53
C LEU A 17 12.15 -2.72 16.66
N LEU A 18 13.26 -3.31 17.04
CA LEU A 18 14.20 -2.70 18.01
C LEU A 18 14.95 -1.51 17.39
N VAL A 19 15.33 -1.60 16.11
CA VAL A 19 16.04 -0.54 15.40
C VAL A 19 15.11 0.61 15.02
N PHE A 20 13.98 0.29 14.37
CA PHE A 20 13.03 1.28 13.87
C PHE A 20 11.98 1.68 14.90
N GLY A 21 11.70 0.83 15.89
CA GLY A 21 10.63 1.03 16.88
C GLY A 21 9.26 0.54 16.37
N PRO A 22 8.40 -0.02 17.24
CA PRO A 22 7.09 -0.54 16.85
C PRO A 22 6.10 0.52 16.38
N LYS A 23 6.34 1.80 16.73
CA LYS A 23 5.51 2.92 16.26
C LYS A 23 5.84 3.34 14.83
N LYS A 24 7.04 3.06 14.31
CA LYS A 24 7.43 3.49 12.97
C LYS A 24 6.84 2.63 11.86
N ILE A 25 6.56 1.35 12.11
CA ILE A 25 5.88 0.48 11.14
C ILE A 25 4.46 0.97 10.78
N PRO A 26 3.55 1.27 11.73
CA PRO A 26 2.22 1.80 11.40
C PRO A 26 2.27 3.23 10.87
N GLU A 27 3.23 4.05 11.32
CA GLU A 27 3.43 5.41 10.79
C GLU A 27 3.84 5.39 9.31
N LEU A 28 4.80 4.54 8.95
CA LEU A 28 5.21 4.29 7.56
C LEU A 28 4.09 3.64 6.75
N GLY A 29 3.40 2.64 7.31
CA GLY A 29 2.28 1.97 6.65
C GLY A 29 1.09 2.90 6.38
N GLY A 30 0.80 3.83 7.28
CA GLY A 30 -0.24 4.84 7.09
C GLY A 30 0.13 5.86 6.00
N ALA A 31 1.40 6.28 5.94
CA ALA A 31 1.90 7.15 4.88
C ALA A 31 1.88 6.45 3.51
N PHE A 32 2.44 5.23 3.42
CA PHE A 32 2.43 4.42 2.21
C PHE A 32 1.01 4.06 1.77
N GLY A 33 0.11 3.76 2.72
CA GLY A 33 -1.28 3.43 2.43
C GLY A 33 -2.04 4.59 1.79
N LYS A 34 -1.82 5.83 2.28
CA LYS A 34 -2.36 7.04 1.66
C LYS A 34 -1.79 7.25 0.25
N THR A 35 -0.49 7.07 0.06
CA THR A 35 0.13 7.17 -1.27
C THR A 35 -0.43 6.13 -2.24
N LEU A 36 -0.56 4.87 -1.81
CA LEU A 36 -1.08 3.79 -2.64
C LEU A 36 -2.58 3.98 -2.94
N ARG A 37 -3.35 4.50 -1.97
CA ARG A 37 -4.76 4.88 -2.14
C ARG A 37 -4.92 5.93 -3.23
N ASN A 38 -4.17 7.03 -3.13
CA ASN A 38 -4.20 8.12 -4.10
C ASN A 38 -3.69 7.67 -5.48
N PHE A 39 -2.66 6.81 -5.50
CA PHE A 39 -2.15 6.21 -6.74
C PHE A 39 -3.22 5.34 -7.41
N LYS A 40 -3.93 4.50 -6.64
CA LYS A 40 -5.04 3.68 -7.14
C LYS A 40 -6.22 4.51 -7.63
N GLU A 41 -6.57 5.59 -6.93
CA GLU A 41 -7.64 6.51 -7.33
C GLU A 41 -7.28 7.23 -8.64
N GLY A 42 -6.07 7.78 -8.76
CA GLY A 42 -5.58 8.41 -9.99
C GLY A 42 -5.50 7.43 -11.17
N MET A 43 -5.10 6.18 -10.94
CA MET A 43 -5.14 5.15 -11.99
C MET A 43 -6.57 4.82 -12.45
N ASN A 44 -7.56 4.79 -11.54
CA ASN A 44 -8.96 4.55 -11.92
C ASN A 44 -9.59 5.73 -12.66
N GLU A 45 -9.11 6.96 -12.40
CA GLU A 45 -9.56 8.15 -13.12
C GLU A 45 -9.01 8.18 -14.55
N VAL A 46 -7.76 7.73 -14.75
CA VAL A 46 -7.14 7.58 -16.07
C VAL A 46 -7.73 6.40 -16.86
N ASP A 47 -8.11 5.31 -16.19
CA ASP A 47 -8.69 4.11 -16.82
C ASP A 47 -10.20 4.22 -17.10
N LYS A 48 -10.86 5.29 -16.63
CA LYS A 48 -12.22 5.66 -17.05
C LYS A 48 -12.12 6.61 -18.24
N PRO A 49 -12.11 6.12 -19.50
CA PRO A 49 -12.46 6.98 -20.62
C PRO A 49 -13.87 7.49 -20.37
N ASP A 50 -14.09 8.79 -20.55
CA ASP A 50 -15.37 9.49 -20.45
C ASP A 50 -16.57 8.59 -20.85
N GLN A 51 -17.25 8.02 -19.85
CA GLN A 51 -18.56 7.42 -20.02
C GLN A 51 -19.59 8.50 -19.65
N ASN A 52 -19.56 9.65 -20.33
CA ASN A 52 -20.53 10.74 -20.18
C ASN A 52 -20.59 11.62 -21.45
N GLU A 53 -20.73 11.03 -22.65
CA GLU A 53 -21.04 11.81 -23.86
C GLU A 53 -22.22 11.28 -24.71
N ASP A 54 -23.05 10.35 -24.23
CA ASP A 54 -24.26 9.92 -24.95
C ASP A 54 -25.47 9.97 -24.02
N ASP A 55 -26.18 11.11 -23.96
CA ASP A 55 -27.66 11.14 -23.84
C ASP A 55 -28.33 12.54 -23.82
N ARG A 56 -27.64 13.64 -24.17
CA ARG A 56 -28.32 14.96 -24.35
C ARG A 56 -27.62 15.86 -25.36
N GLN A 57 -27.82 15.60 -26.65
CA GLN A 57 -27.86 16.61 -27.72
C GLN A 57 -28.16 15.95 -29.08
N VAL A 58 -29.45 15.83 -29.44
CA VAL A 58 -30.17 16.38 -30.64
C VAL A 58 -31.43 15.57 -30.96
#